data_AF-A0A2D7Y302-F1
#
_entry.id   AF-A0A2D7Y302-F1
#
_cell.length_a   1.000
_cell.length_b   1.000
_cell.length_c   1.000
_cell.angle_alpha   90.00
_cell.angle_beta   90.00
_cell.angle_gamma   90.00
#
_symmetry.space_group_name_H-M   'P 1'
#
loop_
_entity.id
_entity.type
_entity.pdbx_description
1 polymer ?
#
loop_
_entity_poly.entity_id
_entity_poly.type
_entity_poly.pdbx_seq_one_letter_code
_entity_poly.pdbx_strand_id
1 'polypeptide(L)'
;MAAALFTLRLVHTLIVIACVSMLIPLYHYALTGEGALWAALALIAPMGVLIGILLNGGTCILQTLACRMTGRTEGWERDVFFLPESWAVKVVPATVPVFTLGVLGSLARWFFG
;
A
#
# COMPACT_ATOMS: atom_id res chain seq x y z
N MET A 1 -23.67 2.48 11.08
CA MET A 1 -22.61 1.51 10.70
C MET A 1 -22.31 1.48 9.21
N ALA A 2 -23.30 1.32 8.32
CA ALA A 2 -23.06 1.21 6.87
C ALA A 2 -22.22 2.35 6.27
N ALA A 3 -22.51 3.62 6.63
CA ALA A 3 -21.75 4.77 6.15
C ALA A 3 -20.29 4.78 6.63
N ALA A 4 -20.03 4.36 7.87
CA ALA A 4 -18.68 4.32 8.44
C ALA A 4 -17.80 3.26 7.73
N LEU A 5 -18.36 2.07 7.49
CA LEU A 5 -17.68 1.01 6.75
C LEU A 5 -17.43 1.42 5.29
N PHE A 6 -18.38 2.09 4.65
CA PHE A 6 -18.19 2.64 3.31
C PHE A 6 -17.03 3.64 3.26
N THR A 7 -16.98 4.59 4.19
CA THR A 7 -15.88 5.57 4.27
C THR A 7 -14.54 4.86 4.48
N LEU A 8 -14.50 3.84 5.33
CA LEU A 8 -13.29 3.08 5.60
C LEU A 8 -12.80 2.33 4.34
N ARG A 9 -13.71 1.68 3.58
CA ARG A 9 -13.40 1.08 2.27
C ARG A 9 -12.83 2.09 1.30
N LEU A 10 -13.46 3.26 1.23
CA LEU A 10 -13.06 4.32 0.31
C LEU A 10 -11.65 4.81 0.64
N VAL A 11 -11.41 5.18 1.89
CA VAL A 11 -10.11 5.67 2.36
C VAL A 11 -9.02 4.62 2.10
N HIS A 12 -9.24 3.36 2.46
CA HIS A 12 -8.25 2.32 2.25
C HIS A 12 -7.96 2.07 0.76
N THR A 13 -9.02 2.04 -0.06
CA THR A 13 -8.87 1.88 -1.52
C THR A 13 -8.07 3.05 -2.11
N LEU A 14 -8.35 4.29 -1.69
CA LEU A 14 -7.60 5.47 -2.13
C LEU A 14 -6.13 5.42 -1.71
N ILE A 15 -5.83 4.98 -0.48
CA ILE A 15 -4.45 4.80 -0.01
C ILE A 15 -3.71 3.80 -0.90
N VAL A 16 -4.36 2.70 -1.27
CA VAL A 16 -3.74 1.67 -2.12
C VAL A 16 -3.50 2.19 -3.53
N ILE A 17 -4.47 2.90 -4.12
CA ILE A 17 -4.30 3.55 -5.42
C ILE A 17 -3.14 4.55 -5.37
N ALA A 18 -3.09 5.38 -4.33
CA ALA A 18 -2.03 6.36 -4.13
C ALA A 18 -0.66 5.68 -3.98
N CYS A 19 -0.56 4.58 -3.22
CA CYS A 19 0.68 3.82 -3.12
C CYS A 19 1.06 3.27 -4.50
N VAL A 20 0.16 2.56 -5.18
CA VAL A 20 0.45 1.93 -6.48
C VAL A 20 0.90 2.97 -7.52
N SER A 21 0.31 4.18 -7.52
CA SER A 21 0.74 5.24 -8.44
C SER A 21 2.16 5.76 -8.14
N MET A 22 2.65 5.65 -6.90
CA MET A 22 4.04 5.95 -6.54
C MET A 22 5.07 5.02 -7.20
N LEU A 23 4.66 3.90 -7.79
CA LEU A 23 5.55 3.08 -8.61
C LEU A 23 6.05 3.84 -9.85
N ILE A 24 5.23 4.72 -10.43
CA ILE A 24 5.58 5.46 -11.65
C ILE A 24 6.88 6.27 -11.47
N PRO A 25 6.99 7.20 -10.50
CA PRO A 25 8.23 7.95 -10.30
C PRO A 25 9.41 7.07 -9.87
N LEU A 26 9.17 5.99 -9.11
CA LEU A 26 10.23 5.04 -8.73
C LEU A 26 10.83 4.34 -9.94
N TYR A 27 9.99 3.75 -10.79
CA TYR A 27 10.45 3.07 -12.00
C TYR A 27 11.01 4.05 -13.03
N HIS A 28 10.42 5.24 -13.16
CA HIS A 28 10.96 6.28 -14.02
C HIS A 28 12.41 6.60 -13.62
N TYR A 29 12.65 6.91 -12.35
CA TYR A 29 14.00 7.18 -11.85
C TYR A 29 14.92 5.96 -11.96
N ALA A 30 14.44 4.76 -11.63
CA ALA A 30 15.21 3.52 -11.72
C ALA A 30 15.67 3.21 -13.15
N LEU A 31 14.95 3.68 -14.17
CA LEU A 31 15.27 3.45 -15.59
C LEU A 31 16.06 4.61 -16.20
N THR A 32 15.69 5.87 -15.93
CA THR A 32 16.26 7.05 -16.59
C THR A 32 17.34 7.75 -15.78
N GLY A 33 17.34 7.61 -14.45
CA GLY A 33 18.16 8.42 -13.55
C GLY A 33 17.58 9.81 -13.26
N GLU A 34 16.48 10.19 -13.92
CA GLU A 34 15.88 11.51 -13.79
C GLU A 34 14.78 11.56 -12.73
N GLY A 35 14.68 12.69 -12.02
CA GLY A 35 13.62 12.92 -11.05
C GLY A 35 13.84 12.26 -9.68
N ALA A 36 15.09 12.19 -9.21
CA ALA A 36 15.47 11.57 -7.94
C ALA A 36 14.65 12.08 -6.72
N LEU A 37 14.36 13.39 -6.67
CA LEU A 37 13.51 13.96 -5.63
C LEU A 37 12.10 13.36 -5.66
N TRP A 38 11.50 13.20 -6.84
CA TRP A 38 10.17 12.62 -6.99
C TRP A 38 10.15 11.15 -6.59
N ALA A 39 11.20 10.40 -6.91
CA ALA A 39 11.35 9.01 -6.47
C ALA A 39 11.47 8.92 -4.93
N ALA A 40 12.22 9.83 -4.30
CA ALA A 40 12.32 9.89 -2.84
C ALA A 40 10.96 10.24 -2.18
N LEU A 41 10.25 11.24 -2.71
CA LEU A 41 8.91 11.60 -2.23
C LEU A 41 7.90 10.47 -2.41
N ALA A 42 8.01 9.72 -3.50
CA ALA A 42 7.17 8.57 -3.80
C ALA A 42 7.29 7.44 -2.77
N LEU A 43 8.38 7.37 -2.02
CA LEU A 43 8.55 6.41 -0.94
C LEU A 43 7.77 6.79 0.33
N ILE A 44 7.41 8.05 0.53
CA ILE A 44 6.81 8.52 1.80
C ILE A 44 5.51 7.78 2.10
N ALA A 45 4.58 7.72 1.14
CA ALA A 45 3.29 7.05 1.32
C ALA A 45 3.43 5.53 1.62
N PRO A 46 4.12 4.72 0.78
CA PRO A 46 4.29 3.29 1.05
C PRO A 46 5.08 3.03 2.35
N MET A 47 6.08 3.86 2.69
CA MET A 47 6.77 3.75 3.97
C MET A 47 5.87 4.06 5.16
N GLY A 48 5.01 5.08 5.05
CA GLY A 48 4.01 5.39 6.08
C GLY A 48 3.04 4.22 6.31
N VAL A 49 2.59 3.57 5.23
CA VAL A 49 1.75 2.37 5.31
C VAL A 49 2.49 1.22 5.97
N LEU A 50 3.75 0.97 5.58
CA LEU A 50 4.58 -0.08 6.17
C LEU A 50 4.77 0.14 7.68
N ILE A 51 5.11 1.37 8.09
CA ILE A 51 5.25 1.75 9.49
C ILE A 51 3.93 1.50 10.23
N GLY A 52 2.80 1.91 9.66
CA GLY A 52 1.47 1.68 10.25
C GLY A 52 1.17 0.19 10.46
N ILE A 53 1.53 -0.66 9.49
CA ILE A 53 1.39 -2.13 9.59
C ILE A 53 2.27 -2.68 10.71
N LEU A 54 3.53 -2.24 10.80
CA LEU A 54 4.47 -2.70 11.83
C LEU A 54 4.00 -2.30 13.24
N LEU A 55 3.52 -1.06 13.40
CA LEU A 55 2.98 -0.57 14.67
C LEU A 55 1.68 -1.30 15.08
N ASN A 56 0.96 -1.89 14.13
CA ASN A 56 -0.30 -2.59 14.35
C ASN A 56 -0.15 -4.12 14.26
N GLY A 57 1.01 -4.64 14.68
CA GLY A 57 1.24 -6.08 14.84
C GLY A 57 1.25 -6.86 13.53
N GLY A 58 1.66 -6.24 12.42
CA GLY A 58 1.70 -6.87 11.10
C GLY A 58 0.36 -6.87 10.35
N THR A 59 -0.66 -6.16 10.86
CA THR A 59 -1.97 -6.04 10.21
C THR A 59 -2.28 -4.60 9.83
N CYS A 60 -3.11 -4.39 8.81
CA CYS A 60 -3.53 -3.04 8.41
C CYS A 60 -4.44 -2.41 9.48
N ILE A 61 -4.12 -1.19 9.93
CA ILE A 61 -4.90 -0.45 10.95
C ILE A 61 -6.37 -0.30 10.55
N LEU A 62 -6.64 -0.01 9.28
CA LEU A 62 -8.01 0.13 8.77
C LEU A 62 -8.75 -1.21 8.78
N GLN A 63 -8.05 -2.32 8.55
CA GLN A 63 -8.62 -3.67 8.70
C GLN A 63 -8.94 -4.00 10.15
N THR A 64 -8.03 -3.72 11.08
CA THR A 64 -8.29 -3.90 12.51
C THR A 64 -9.49 -3.07 12.95
N LEU A 65 -9.63 -1.84 12.46
CA LEU A 65 -10.78 -0.98 12.76
C LEU A 65 -12.08 -1.54 12.17
N ALA A 66 -12.06 -2.05 10.93
CA ALA A 66 -13.21 -2.68 10.30
C ALA A 66 -13.69 -3.91 11.10
N CYS A 67 -12.78 -4.81 11.49
CA CYS A 67 -13.09 -5.98 12.30
C CYS A 67 -13.75 -5.61 13.64
N ARG A 68 -13.26 -4.54 14.29
CA ARG A 68 -13.84 -4.03 15.54
C ARG A 68 -15.26 -3.48 15.33
N MET A 69 -15.53 -2.84 14.19
CA MET A 69 -16.85 -2.29 13.86
C MET A 69 -17.87 -3.38 13.50
N THR A 70 -17.43 -4.51 12.95
CA THR A 70 -18.28 -5.62 12.53
C THR A 70 -18.42 -6.71 13.60
N GLY A 71 -17.69 -6.60 14.71
CA GLY A 71 -17.70 -7.59 15.80
C GLY A 71 -16.97 -8.89 15.45
N ARG A 72 -16.14 -8.89 14.40
CA ARG A 72 -15.33 -10.06 14.03
C ARG A 72 -13.95 -9.99 14.66
N THR A 73 -13.45 -11.14 15.10
CA THR A 73 -12.13 -11.25 15.75
C THR A 73 -11.03 -11.69 14.78
N GLU A 74 -11.37 -12.32 13.65
CA GLU A 74 -10.40 -12.90 12.71
C GLU A 74 -10.85 -12.74 11.25
N GLY A 75 -9.89 -12.49 10.35
CA GLY A 75 -10.08 -12.47 8.89
C GLY A 75 -9.71 -11.15 8.20
N TRP A 76 -9.38 -11.24 6.90
CA TRP A 76 -9.28 -10.09 6.00
C TRP A 76 -10.70 -9.59 5.72
N GLU A 77 -11.11 -8.53 6.41
CA GLU A 77 -12.45 -7.98 6.23
C GLU A 77 -12.67 -7.55 4.77
N ARG A 78 -13.70 -8.14 4.16
CA ARG A 78 -14.36 -7.76 2.90
C ARG A 78 -14.66 -6.25 2.85
N ASP A 79 -14.66 -5.63 4.02
CA ASP A 79 -15.07 -4.28 4.31
C ASP A 79 -14.00 -3.21 4.13
N VAL A 80 -12.86 -3.52 3.52
CA VAL A 80 -11.76 -2.54 3.43
C VAL A 80 -11.28 -2.31 1.99
N PHE A 81 -11.70 -3.14 1.03
CA PHE A 81 -11.47 -2.92 -0.39
C PHE A 81 -12.78 -2.90 -1.18
N PHE A 82 -12.86 -2.03 -2.19
CA PHE A 82 -13.84 -2.17 -3.28
C PHE A 82 -13.41 -3.26 -4.28
N LEU A 83 -13.10 -4.47 -3.80
CA LEU A 83 -12.67 -5.60 -4.64
C LEU A 83 -13.38 -6.90 -4.23
N PRO A 84 -13.61 -7.82 -5.18
CA PRO A 84 -14.02 -9.19 -4.84
C PRO A 84 -12.97 -9.87 -3.96
N GLU A 85 -13.42 -10.74 -3.05
CA GLU A 85 -12.55 -11.43 -2.08
C GLU A 85 -11.36 -12.13 -2.75
N SER A 86 -11.61 -12.83 -3.85
CA SER A 86 -10.57 -13.55 -4.61
C SER A 86 -9.45 -12.67 -5.14
N TRP A 87 -9.71 -11.37 -5.33
CA TRP A 87 -8.74 -10.37 -5.74
C TRP A 87 -8.08 -9.73 -4.54
N ALA A 88 -8.88 -9.38 -3.53
CA ALA A 88 -8.45 -8.74 -2.30
C ALA A 88 -7.25 -9.49 -1.70
N VAL A 89 -7.37 -10.80 -1.43
CA VAL A 89 -6.29 -11.60 -0.80
C VAL A 89 -5.01 -11.65 -1.65
N LYS A 90 -5.12 -11.40 -2.95
CA LYS A 90 -4.00 -11.44 -3.90
C LYS A 90 -3.31 -10.10 -4.08
N VAL A 91 -3.94 -8.99 -3.68
CA VAL A 91 -3.39 -7.64 -3.89
C VAL A 91 -2.00 -7.53 -3.26
N VAL A 92 -1.86 -7.86 -1.97
CA VAL A 92 -0.58 -7.75 -1.26
C VAL A 92 0.52 -8.65 -1.84
N PRO A 93 0.33 -9.98 -2.00
CA PRO A 93 1.38 -10.83 -2.56
C PRO A 93 1.73 -10.48 -4.01
N ALA A 94 0.81 -9.86 -4.77
CA ALA A 94 1.11 -9.38 -6.12
C ALA A 94 1.85 -8.03 -6.14
N THR A 95 1.51 -7.11 -5.24
CA THR A 95 2.07 -5.75 -5.24
C THR A 95 3.43 -5.67 -4.55
N VAL A 96 3.67 -6.47 -3.51
CA VAL A 96 4.94 -6.45 -2.76
C VAL A 96 6.15 -6.68 -3.67
N PRO A 97 6.21 -7.72 -4.53
CA PRO A 97 7.35 -7.92 -5.43
C PRO A 97 7.59 -6.73 -6.37
N VAL A 98 6.51 -6.14 -6.91
CA VAL A 98 6.59 -5.00 -7.84
C VAL A 98 7.17 -3.76 -7.14
N PHE A 99 6.75 -3.50 -5.90
CA PHE A 99 7.33 -2.46 -5.08
C PHE A 99 8.79 -2.73 -4.75
N THR A 100 9.12 -3.94 -4.31
CA THR A 100 10.49 -4.33 -3.97
C THR A 100 11.43 -4.11 -5.16
N LEU A 101 11.04 -4.53 -6.36
CA LEU A 101 11.82 -4.31 -7.58
C LEU A 101 12.01 -2.82 -7.90
N GLY A 102 10.95 -2.01 -7.80
CA GLY A 102 11.04 -0.57 -8.03
C GLY A 102 11.99 0.10 -7.05
N VAL A 103 11.86 -0.20 -5.76
CA VAL A 103 12.71 0.35 -4.69
C VAL A 103 14.17 -0.08 -4.87
N LEU A 104 14.43 -1.38 -5.09
CA LEU A 104 15.79 -1.88 -5.28
C LEU A 104 16.43 -1.30 -6.54
N GLY A 105 15.68 -1.15 -7.63
CA GLY A 105 16.14 -0.50 -8.85
C GLY A 105 16.50 0.97 -8.62
N SER A 106 15.65 1.71 -7.91
CA SER A 106 15.94 3.10 -7.53
C SER A 106 17.17 3.21 -6.62
N LEU A 107 17.32 2.33 -5.63
CA LEU A 107 18.49 2.31 -4.74
C LEU A 107 19.77 1.94 -5.50
N ALA A 108 19.73 0.93 -6.35
CA ALA A 108 20.87 0.53 -7.16
C ALA A 108 21.34 1.69 -8.06
N ARG A 109 20.39 2.42 -8.67
CA ARG A 109 20.71 3.64 -9.42
C ARG A 109 21.35 4.70 -8.54
N TRP A 110 20.80 4.94 -7.36
CA TRP A 110 21.32 5.96 -6.45
C TRP A 110 22.76 5.70 -6.01
N PHE A 111 23.13 4.44 -5.77
CA PHE A 111 24.46 4.07 -5.28
C PHE A 111 25.49 3.76 -6.36
N PHE A 112 25.07 3.34 -7.56
CA PHE A 112 25.96 2.81 -8.59
C PHE A 112 25.79 3.45 -9.98
N GLY A 113 24.81 4.32 -10.18
CA GLY A 113 24.48 4.92 -11.47
C GLY A 113 24.87 6.39 -11.62
#